data_AF-A0A949FTS4-F1
#
_entry.id   AF-A0A949FTS4-F1
#
_cell.length_a   1.000
_cell.length_b   1.000
_cell.length_c   1.000
_cell.angle_alpha   90.00
_cell.angle_beta   90.00
_cell.angle_gamma   90.00
#
_symmetry.space_group_name_H-M   'P 1'
#
loop_
_entity.id
_entity.type
_entity.pdbx_description
1 polymer ?
#
loop_
_entity_poly.entity_id
_entity_poly.type
_entity_poly.pdbx_seq_one_letter_code
_entity_poly.pdbx_strand_id
1 'polypeptide(L)'
;MAIVPPKSRRWQTLLAHAFLISLCAAVVFPFLVVLSVSLRPGNFASGSLIPSSISLEHWRYVLGLPYAGPDGTMIQPDLPVLRWLWNSVKLALWSGVVTLA
;
A
#
# COMPACT_ATOMS: atom_id res chain seq x y z
N MET A 1 -40.20 17.23 -3.88
CA MET A 1 -41.00 16.13 -4.48
C MET A 1 -40.04 14.98 -4.77
N ALA A 2 -40.35 13.75 -4.36
CA ALA A 2 -39.45 12.62 -4.58
C ALA A 2 -39.41 12.26 -6.08
N ILE A 3 -38.21 12.14 -6.65
CA ILE A 3 -38.02 11.67 -8.02
C ILE A 3 -38.24 10.16 -8.03
N VAL A 4 -39.19 9.70 -8.85
CA VAL A 4 -39.45 8.27 -9.06
C VAL A 4 -38.42 7.75 -10.08
N PRO A 5 -37.51 6.85 -9.70
CA PRO A 5 -36.52 6.33 -10.62
C PRO A 5 -37.15 5.39 -11.67
N PRO A 6 -36.60 5.33 -12.88
CA PRO A 6 -37.09 4.43 -13.93
C PRO A 6 -36.84 2.96 -13.56
N LYS A 7 -37.64 2.03 -14.11
CA LYS A 7 -37.47 0.57 -13.88
C LYS A 7 -36.07 0.06 -14.24
N SER A 8 -35.41 0.66 -15.23
CA SER A 8 -34.04 0.34 -15.66
C SER A 8 -32.95 0.77 -14.67
N ARG A 9 -33.28 1.58 -13.66
CA ARG A 9 -32.31 2.13 -12.70
C ARG A 9 -31.53 1.05 -11.95
N ARG A 10 -32.16 -0.10 -11.65
CA ARG A 10 -31.49 -1.22 -10.97
C ARG A 10 -30.34 -1.78 -11.82
N TRP A 11 -30.56 -1.99 -13.10
CA TRP A 11 -29.55 -2.45 -14.04
C TRP A 11 -28.44 -1.43 -14.27
N GLN A 12 -28.79 -0.15 -14.43
CA GLN A 12 -27.81 0.93 -14.54
C GLN A 12 -26.91 0.99 -13.31
N THR A 13 -27.49 0.83 -12.12
CA THR A 13 -26.75 0.83 -10.87
C THR A 13 -25.82 -0.37 -10.78
N LEU A 14 -26.29 -1.58 -11.12
CA LEU A 14 -25.46 -2.79 -11.13
C LEU A 14 -24.28 -2.66 -12.11
N LEU A 15 -24.53 -2.16 -13.33
CA LEU A 15 -23.49 -1.91 -14.31
C LEU A 15 -22.49 -0.85 -13.82
N ALA A 16 -22.96 0.22 -13.18
CA ALA A 16 -22.08 1.22 -12.59
C ALA A 16 -21.19 0.62 -11.48
N HIS A 17 -21.73 -0.24 -10.62
CA HIS A 17 -20.92 -0.93 -9.61
C HIS A 17 -19.89 -1.86 -10.24
N ALA A 18 -20.30 -2.69 -11.20
CA ALA A 18 -19.38 -3.59 -11.89
C ALA A 18 -18.24 -2.83 -12.58
N PHE A 19 -18.57 -1.73 -13.26
CA PHE A 19 -17.59 -0.84 -13.87
C PHE A 19 -16.63 -0.23 -12.84
N LEU A 20 -17.16 0.37 -11.76
CA LEU A 20 -16.34 1.00 -10.72
C LEU A 20 -15.45 -0.01 -9.99
N ILE A 21 -15.96 -1.22 -9.69
CA ILE A 21 -15.16 -2.29 -9.08
C ILE A 21 -14.02 -2.71 -10.01
N SER A 22 -14.30 -2.88 -11.30
CA SER A 22 -13.26 -3.21 -12.29
C SER A 22 -12.21 -2.11 -12.41
N LEU A 23 -12.64 -0.85 -12.46
CA LEU A 23 -11.75 0.31 -12.49
C LEU A 23 -10.88 0.38 -11.24
N CYS A 24 -11.46 0.22 -10.06
CA CYS A 24 -10.72 0.16 -8.80
C CYS A 24 -9.72 -1.00 -8.80
N ALA A 25 -10.12 -2.19 -9.25
CA ALA A 25 -9.22 -3.34 -9.33
C ALA A 25 -8.02 -3.06 -10.25
N ALA A 26 -8.25 -2.44 -11.42
CA ALA A 26 -7.19 -2.07 -12.35
C ALA A 26 -6.22 -1.03 -11.76
N VAL A 27 -6.73 -0.01 -11.08
CA VAL A 27 -5.91 1.06 -10.46
C VAL A 27 -5.17 0.57 -9.22
N VAL A 28 -5.77 -0.32 -8.44
CA VAL A 28 -5.15 -0.86 -7.20
C VAL A 28 -4.12 -1.96 -7.50
N PHE A 29 -4.22 -2.65 -8.65
CA PHE A 29 -3.33 -3.77 -8.97
C PHE A 29 -1.82 -3.46 -8.86
N PRO A 30 -1.29 -2.32 -9.38
CA PRO A 30 0.12 -1.96 -9.17
C PRO A 30 0.50 -1.82 -7.69
N PHE A 31 -0.40 -1.31 -6.85
CA PHE A 31 -0.17 -1.22 -5.40
C PHE A 31 -0.12 -2.59 -4.75
N LEU A 32 -0.92 -3.56 -5.21
CA LEU A 32 -0.85 -4.95 -4.73
C LEU A 32 0.50 -5.60 -5.08
N VAL A 33 1.10 -5.24 -6.24
CA VAL A 33 2.45 -5.69 -6.59
C VAL A 33 3.49 -5.11 -5.63
N VAL A 34 3.42 -3.81 -5.30
CA VAL A 34 4.32 -3.19 -4.31
C VAL A 34 4.17 -3.85 -2.93
N LEU A 35 2.93 -4.13 -2.51
CA LEU A 35 2.67 -4.84 -1.26
C LEU A 35 3.26 -6.26 -1.29
N SER A 36 3.10 -6.99 -2.39
CA SER A 36 3.69 -8.32 -2.60
C SER A 36 5.21 -8.31 -2.46
N VAL A 37 5.89 -7.34 -3.09
CA VAL A 37 7.34 -7.17 -2.99
C VAL A 37 7.75 -6.91 -1.55
N SER A 38 7.02 -6.08 -0.80
CA SER A 38 7.33 -5.80 0.61
C SER A 38 7.27 -7.04 1.52
N LEU A 39 6.48 -8.05 1.14
CA LEU A 39 6.26 -9.29 1.90
C LEU A 39 7.11 -10.47 1.37
N ARG A 40 7.89 -10.28 0.31
CA ARG A 40 8.73 -11.32 -0.27
C ARG A 40 10.04 -11.43 0.51
N PRO A 41 10.59 -12.64 0.73
CA PRO A 41 11.96 -12.76 1.23
C PRO A 41 12.97 -12.28 0.19
N GLY A 42 14.00 -11.55 0.65
CA GLY A 42 15.01 -10.96 -0.23
C GLY A 42 14.48 -9.85 -1.14
N ASN A 43 15.33 -9.38 -2.06
CA ASN A 43 15.07 -8.17 -2.86
C ASN A 43 14.72 -8.51 -4.32
N PHE A 44 13.63 -9.25 -4.54
CA PHE A 44 13.18 -9.61 -5.88
C PHE A 44 12.00 -8.75 -6.33
N ALA A 45 12.18 -8.03 -7.43
CA ALA A 45 11.16 -7.13 -8.00
C ALA A 45 10.02 -7.86 -8.74
N SER A 46 10.24 -9.12 -9.14
CA SER A 46 9.27 -9.92 -9.91
C SER A 46 8.94 -11.24 -9.21
N GLY A 47 7.77 -11.80 -9.53
CA GLY A 47 7.29 -13.06 -8.99
C GLY A 47 5.75 -13.15 -9.01
N SER A 48 5.21 -14.16 -8.32
CA SER A 48 3.77 -14.31 -8.12
C SER A 48 3.17 -13.17 -7.28
N LEU A 49 1.93 -12.77 -7.56
CA LEU A 49 1.23 -11.71 -6.80
C LEU A 49 1.14 -12.05 -5.30
N ILE A 50 0.80 -13.29 -4.96
CA ILE A 50 0.93 -13.82 -3.60
C ILE A 50 2.28 -14.53 -3.54
N PRO A 51 3.25 -14.06 -2.72
CA PRO A 51 4.54 -14.72 -2.57
C PRO A 51 4.38 -16.18 -2.10
N SER A 52 5.24 -17.08 -2.60
CA SER A 52 5.25 -18.49 -2.17
C SER A 52 5.65 -18.65 -0.70
N SER A 53 6.43 -17.71 -0.18
CA SER A 53 6.78 -17.58 1.23
C SER A 53 6.67 -16.11 1.64
N ILE A 54 6.13 -15.87 2.83
CA ILE A 54 5.96 -14.52 3.39
C ILE A 54 7.11 -14.25 4.35
N SER A 55 7.76 -13.10 4.18
CA SER A 55 8.76 -12.57 5.10
C SER A 55 8.31 -11.21 5.63
N LEU A 56 8.58 -10.96 6.92
CA LEU A 56 8.35 -9.67 7.58
C LEU A 56 9.65 -8.93 7.87
N GLU A 57 10.79 -9.37 7.32
CA GLU A 57 12.10 -8.74 7.54
C GLU A 57 12.10 -7.27 7.12
N HIS A 58 11.57 -6.96 5.94
CA HIS A 58 11.44 -5.58 5.45
C HIS A 58 10.61 -4.70 6.40
N TRP A 59 9.48 -5.21 6.88
CA TRP A 59 8.61 -4.49 7.80
C TRP A 59 9.24 -4.31 9.17
N ARG A 60 9.90 -5.35 9.71
CA ARG A 60 10.66 -5.24 10.97
C ARG A 60 11.75 -4.18 10.85
N TYR A 61 12.51 -4.21 9.75
CA TYR A 61 13.56 -3.24 9.48
C TYR A 61 13.03 -1.80 9.46
N VAL A 62 11.99 -1.54 8.67
CA VAL A 62 11.37 -0.20 8.56
C VAL A 62 10.77 0.27 9.88
N LEU A 63 10.28 -0.65 10.71
CA LEU A 63 9.76 -0.35 12.05
C LEU A 63 10.86 -0.22 13.13
N GLY A 64 12.13 -0.39 12.78
CA GLY A 64 13.25 -0.30 13.73
C GLY A 64 13.38 -1.52 14.66
N LEU A 65 12.77 -2.65 14.30
CA LEU A 65 12.83 -3.90 15.06
C LEU A 65 13.96 -4.80 14.53
N PRO A 66 14.73 -5.47 15.41
CA PRO A 66 15.75 -6.41 14.97
C PRO A 66 15.12 -7.62 14.29
N TYR A 67 15.84 -8.30 13.39
CA TYR A 67 15.39 -9.52 12.72
C TYR A 67 16.55 -10.53 12.57
N ALA A 68 16.25 -11.81 12.40
CA ALA A 68 17.28 -12.83 12.23
C ALA A 68 17.78 -12.84 10.78
N GLY A 69 19.09 -12.72 10.58
CA GLY A 69 19.73 -12.86 9.27
C GLY A 69 19.83 -14.33 8.84
N PRO A 70 20.36 -14.59 7.62
CA PRO A 70 20.53 -15.95 7.08
C PRO A 70 21.37 -16.87 7.99
N ASP A 71 22.35 -16.29 8.68
CA ASP A 71 23.26 -17.02 9.58
C ASP A 71 22.72 -17.13 11.03
N GLY A 72 21.46 -16.72 11.26
CA GLY A 72 20.82 -16.70 12.58
C GLY A 72 21.24 -15.54 13.49
N THR A 73 22.18 -14.70 13.06
CA THR A 73 22.59 -13.50 13.79
C THR A 73 21.48 -12.45 13.76
N MET A 74 21.26 -11.76 14.88
CA MET A 74 20.27 -10.68 14.94
C MET A 74 20.84 -9.43 14.27
N ILE A 75 20.18 -8.97 13.21
CA ILE A 75 20.49 -7.74 12.49
C ILE A 75 19.68 -6.61 13.11
N GLN A 76 20.37 -5.55 13.53
CA GLN A 76 19.77 -4.31 13.99
C GLN A 76 19.59 -3.35 12.79
N PRO A 77 18.42 -2.69 12.64
CA PRO A 77 18.24 -1.70 11.58
C PRO A 77 19.18 -0.50 11.75
N ASP A 78 19.88 -0.14 10.69
CA ASP A 78 20.85 0.97 10.62
C ASP A 78 20.24 2.27 10.07
N LEU A 79 19.07 2.20 9.43
CA LEU A 79 18.36 3.35 8.89
C LEU A 79 17.18 3.79 9.77
N PRO A 80 17.03 5.09 10.08
CA PRO A 80 15.97 5.60 10.95
C PRO A 80 14.67 5.88 10.17
N VAL A 81 14.09 4.86 9.54
CA VAL A 81 12.97 5.03 8.57
C VAL A 81 11.74 5.69 9.18
N LEU A 82 11.36 5.36 10.41
CA LEU A 82 10.25 6.03 11.10
C LEU A 82 10.51 7.53 11.34
N ARG A 83 11.77 7.92 11.56
CA ARG A 83 12.15 9.33 11.68
C ARG A 83 12.04 10.03 10.33
N TRP A 84 12.37 9.36 9.23
CA TRP A 84 12.15 9.88 7.89
C TRP A 84 10.67 10.09 7.61
N LEU A 85 9.82 9.10 7.93
CA LEU A 85 8.37 9.23 7.80
C LEU A 85 7.86 10.45 8.58
N TRP A 86 8.30 10.62 9.83
CA TRP A 86 7.92 11.77 10.64
C TRP A 86 8.41 13.11 10.07
N ASN A 87 9.61 13.14 9.50
CA ASN A 87 10.12 14.32 8.81
C ASN A 87 9.29 14.65 7.56
N SER A 88 8.88 13.65 6.78
CA SER A 88 8.01 13.83 5.62
C SER A 88 6.65 14.39 6.02
N VAL A 89 6.04 13.89 7.11
CA VAL A 89 4.77 14.43 7.63
C VAL A 89 4.91 15.91 7.99
N LYS A 90 5.94 16.28 8.75
CA LYS A 90 6.18 17.68 9.13
C LYS A 90 6.37 18.57 7.90
N LEU A 91 7.19 18.14 6.95
CA LEU A 91 7.48 18.92 5.75
C LEU A 91 6.24 19.11 4.89
N ALA A 92 5.50 18.02 4.62
CA ALA A 92 4.27 18.05 3.84
C ALA A 92 3.20 18.98 4.45
N LEU A 93 3.03 18.91 5.78
CA LEU A 93 2.10 19.78 6.50
C LEU A 93 2.49 21.26 6.37
N TRP A 94 3.75 21.61 6.64
CA TRP A 94 4.20 22.99 6.52
C TRP A 94 4.14 23.50 5.08
N SER A 95 4.53 22.68 4.10
CA SER A 95 4.42 23.05 2.69
C SER A 95 2.97 23.24 2.27
N GLY A 96 2.05 22.41 2.78
CA GLY A 96 0.62 22.52 2.51
C GLY A 96 0.04 23.82 3.05
N VAL A 97 0.39 24.17 4.28
CA VAL A 97 -0.02 25.44 4.91
C VAL A 97 0.48 26.64 4.11
N VAL A 98 1.77 26.68 3.77
CA VAL A 98 2.36 27.80 3.00
C VAL A 98 1.77 27.89 1.60
N THR A 99 1.46 26.78 0.94
CA THR A 99 0.87 26.78 -0.40
C THR A 99 -0.56 27.33 -0.41
N LEU A 100 -1.31 27.17 0.69
CA LEU A 100 -2.70 27.58 0.80
C LEU A 100 -2.89 29.01 1.35
N ALA A 101 -1.87 29.57 2.00
CA ALA A 101 -1.89 30.93 2.57
C ALA A 101 -1.53 31.98 1.52
#